data_AF-A0A372RBF8-F1
#
_entry.id   AF-A0A372RBF8-F1
#
_cell.length_a   1.000
_cell.length_b   1.000
_cell.length_c   1.000
_cell.angle_alpha   90.00
_cell.angle_beta   90.00
_cell.angle_gamma   90.00
#
_symmetry.space_group_name_H-M   'P 1'
#
loop_
_entity.id
_entity.type
_entity.pdbx_description
1 polymer ?
#
loop_
_entity_poly.entity_id
_entity_poly.type
_entity_poly.pdbx_seq_one_letter_code
_entity_poly.pdbx_strand_id
1 'polypeptide(L)'
;MVVMEYANKGNLRENLTRIVENNWNQKLHMLYEIISGLSEIHRENLIHCDFHDGNILNHDDNHNYDSKDKIYISDLGLCQPVRSFLKKYDIYGVIPFMAPEVLRGKSYTPASDIYSFSMIMWEFTSGIPPFNNRAHDIQLSLSICNGERPEIIENTPQCYVNLMKKCWNEDPLKRPPTLEVKKVIDNWIFRPYLNKVSEELKSNIMEFINAPIGCNKLATKSHPKVCYTSRLLDFNSKELNEILESEDFNNCIVGDSRSLDENTSKKLNEILENEDSQTSVKANEMLLSEDLNDCIIYEAIRLFKH
;
A
#
# COMPACT_ATOMS: atom_id res chain seq x y z
N MET A 1 -21.10 -5.39 -16.25
CA MET A 1 -20.80 -6.69 -15.61
C MET A 1 -19.58 -7.26 -16.30
N VAL A 2 -18.51 -7.53 -15.56
CA VAL A 2 -17.30 -8.20 -16.06
C VAL A 2 -17.37 -9.66 -15.63
N VAL A 3 -17.09 -10.61 -16.54
CA VAL A 3 -17.04 -12.04 -16.25
C VAL A 3 -15.57 -12.46 -16.19
N MET A 4 -15.15 -13.09 -15.09
CA MET A 4 -13.76 -13.50 -14.85
C MET A 4 -13.73 -14.95 -14.34
N GLU A 5 -12.56 -15.58 -14.41
CA GLU A 5 -12.32 -16.90 -13.79
C GLU A 5 -12.51 -16.84 -12.27
N TYR A 6 -13.03 -17.93 -11.69
CA TYR A 6 -13.32 -18.02 -10.26
C TYR A 6 -12.14 -18.60 -9.47
N ALA A 7 -11.60 -17.82 -8.54
CA ALA A 7 -10.61 -18.28 -7.57
C ALA A 7 -11.30 -18.92 -6.35
N ASN A 8 -11.15 -20.23 -6.16
CA ASN A 8 -11.94 -21.04 -5.24
C ASN A 8 -11.42 -21.08 -3.78
N LYS A 9 -10.30 -20.40 -3.46
CA LYS A 9 -9.75 -20.32 -2.08
C LYS A 9 -9.82 -18.91 -1.48
N GLY A 10 -10.53 -17.97 -2.11
CA GLY A 10 -10.61 -16.59 -1.63
C GLY A 10 -9.31 -15.81 -1.80
N ASN A 11 -9.17 -14.70 -1.06
CA ASN A 11 -8.00 -13.82 -1.15
C ASN A 11 -6.91 -14.15 -0.12
N LEU A 12 -5.75 -13.51 -0.26
CA LEU A 12 -4.59 -13.71 0.63
C LEU A 12 -4.92 -13.38 2.08
N ARG A 13 -5.68 -12.30 2.31
CA ARG A 13 -6.10 -11.84 3.65
C ARG A 13 -6.82 -12.93 4.44
N GLU A 14 -7.79 -13.58 3.80
CA GLU A 14 -8.57 -14.68 4.38
C GLU A 14 -7.73 -15.94 4.63
N ASN A 15 -6.55 -16.02 4.01
CA ASN A 15 -5.64 -17.15 4.09
C ASN A 15 -4.40 -16.90 4.96
N LEU A 16 -4.24 -15.72 5.57
CA LEU A 16 -3.02 -15.35 6.31
C LEU A 16 -2.67 -16.35 7.42
N THR A 17 -3.65 -16.88 8.15
CA THR A 17 -3.41 -17.87 9.21
C THR A 17 -2.77 -19.14 8.67
N ARG A 18 -3.18 -19.60 7.48
CA ARG A 18 -2.60 -20.76 6.80
C ARG A 18 -1.20 -20.46 6.26
N ILE A 19 -1.01 -19.25 5.72
CA ILE A 19 0.28 -18.82 5.15
C ILE A 19 1.37 -18.74 6.22
N VAL A 20 1.01 -18.33 7.43
CA VAL A 20 1.95 -18.24 8.55
C VAL A 20 2.53 -19.58 8.96
N GLU A 21 1.71 -20.63 8.91
CA GLU A 21 2.07 -22.00 9.25
C GLU A 21 2.97 -22.66 8.18
N ASN A 22 3.04 -22.07 6.98
CA ASN A 22 3.94 -22.53 5.94
C ASN A 22 5.41 -22.37 6.34
N ASN A 23 6.25 -23.29 5.86
CA ASN A 23 7.70 -23.14 5.96
C ASN A 23 8.19 -22.02 5.01
N TRP A 24 9.44 -21.59 5.20
CA TRP A 24 10.03 -20.52 4.39
C TRP A 24 10.06 -20.81 2.89
N ASN A 25 10.28 -22.06 2.48
CA ASN A 25 10.28 -22.39 1.06
C ASN A 25 8.89 -22.17 0.43
N GLN A 26 7.82 -22.59 1.10
CA GLN A 26 6.44 -22.33 0.67
C GLN A 26 6.12 -20.83 0.63
N LYS A 27 6.47 -20.08 1.69
CA LYS A 27 6.30 -18.61 1.74
C LYS A 27 7.01 -17.91 0.59
N LEU A 28 8.27 -18.28 0.33
CA LEU A 28 9.06 -17.71 -0.77
C LEU A 28 8.47 -18.04 -2.13
N HIS A 29 7.99 -19.27 -2.35
CA HIS A 29 7.29 -19.62 -3.60
C HIS A 29 6.04 -18.78 -3.82
N MET A 30 5.22 -18.58 -2.78
CA MET A 30 4.04 -17.72 -2.90
C MET A 30 4.42 -16.27 -3.24
N LEU A 31 5.42 -15.70 -2.56
CA LEU A 31 5.92 -14.36 -2.87
C LEU A 31 6.51 -14.26 -4.28
N TYR A 32 7.16 -15.32 -4.76
CA TYR A 32 7.69 -15.42 -6.12
C TYR A 32 6.58 -15.34 -7.17
N GLU A 33 5.47 -16.06 -6.98
CA GLU A 33 4.31 -15.98 -7.88
C GLU A 33 3.70 -14.57 -7.85
N ILE A 34 3.52 -13.98 -6.66
CA ILE A 34 2.99 -12.63 -6.48
C ILE A 34 3.86 -11.59 -7.22
N ILE A 35 5.17 -11.57 -6.96
CA ILE A 35 6.06 -10.58 -7.59
C ILE A 35 6.22 -10.86 -9.09
N SER A 36 6.10 -12.11 -9.52
CA SER A 36 6.09 -12.45 -10.95
C SER A 36 4.87 -11.86 -11.63
N GLY A 37 3.66 -12.06 -11.09
CA GLY A 37 2.45 -11.43 -11.63
C GLY A 37 2.56 -9.91 -11.68
N LEU A 38 3.06 -9.28 -10.62
CA LEU A 38 3.23 -7.82 -10.57
C LEU A 38 4.28 -7.35 -11.58
N SER A 39 5.36 -8.12 -11.78
CA SER A 39 6.37 -7.85 -12.81
C SER A 39 5.81 -7.91 -14.22
N GLU A 40 4.87 -8.82 -14.50
CA GLU A 40 4.20 -8.91 -15.80
C GLU A 40 3.33 -7.67 -16.03
N ILE A 41 2.54 -7.24 -15.03
CA ILE A 41 1.74 -6.00 -15.08
C ILE A 41 2.64 -4.80 -15.41
N HIS A 42 3.76 -4.64 -14.68
CA HIS A 42 4.68 -3.52 -14.91
C HIS A 42 5.37 -3.59 -16.27
N ARG A 43 5.62 -4.80 -16.81
CA ARG A 43 6.21 -4.98 -18.15
C ARG A 43 5.28 -4.50 -19.26
N GLU A 44 3.97 -4.62 -19.05
CA GLU A 44 2.95 -4.06 -19.95
C GLU A 44 2.74 -2.55 -19.74
N ASN A 45 3.62 -1.88 -18.99
CA ASN A 45 3.54 -0.45 -18.62
C ASN A 45 2.28 -0.10 -17.81
N LEU A 46 1.69 -1.06 -17.12
CA LEU A 46 0.58 -0.84 -16.19
C LEU A 46 1.09 -0.70 -14.76
N ILE A 47 0.34 0.04 -13.95
CA ILE A 47 0.56 0.19 -12.50
C ILE A 47 -0.74 -0.25 -11.83
N HIS A 48 -0.66 -1.13 -10.83
CA HIS A 48 -1.85 -1.69 -10.19
C HIS A 48 -2.63 -0.63 -9.42
N CYS A 49 -1.94 0.28 -8.71
CA CYS A 49 -2.50 1.40 -7.96
C CYS A 49 -3.34 1.06 -6.72
N ASP A 50 -3.68 -0.21 -6.50
CA ASP A 50 -4.44 -0.69 -5.34
C ASP A 50 -3.99 -2.10 -4.97
N PHE A 51 -2.67 -2.30 -4.95
CA PHE A 51 -2.08 -3.59 -4.71
C PHE A 51 -2.11 -3.90 -3.21
N HIS A 52 -2.83 -4.92 -2.79
CA HIS A 52 -2.90 -5.35 -1.39
C HIS A 52 -3.36 -6.81 -1.30
N ASP A 53 -3.31 -7.36 -0.09
CA ASP A 53 -3.67 -8.75 0.23
C ASP A 53 -5.09 -9.16 -0.25
N GLY A 54 -6.07 -8.28 -0.12
CA GLY A 54 -7.44 -8.48 -0.63
C GLY A 54 -7.54 -8.67 -2.14
N ASN A 55 -6.58 -8.15 -2.92
CA ASN A 55 -6.56 -8.24 -4.39
C ASN A 55 -5.66 -9.38 -4.92
N ILE A 56 -5.12 -10.20 -4.02
CA ILE A 56 -4.34 -11.39 -4.37
C ILE A 56 -5.22 -12.61 -4.08
N LEU A 57 -5.59 -13.36 -5.12
CA LEU A 57 -6.50 -14.49 -5.03
C LEU A 57 -5.74 -15.82 -5.06
N ASN A 58 -6.18 -16.75 -4.22
CA ASN A 58 -5.70 -18.11 -4.18
C ASN A 58 -6.65 -19.03 -4.95
N HIS A 59 -6.10 -19.94 -5.74
CA HIS A 59 -6.87 -20.94 -6.47
C HIS A 59 -6.22 -22.31 -6.35
N ASP A 60 -7.01 -23.29 -5.96
CA ASP A 60 -6.63 -24.69 -5.87
C ASP A 60 -7.07 -25.40 -7.15
N ASP A 61 -6.07 -25.76 -7.95
CA ASP A 61 -6.25 -26.55 -9.16
C ASP A 61 -6.35 -28.02 -8.75
N ASN A 62 -7.53 -28.40 -8.22
CA ASN A 62 -7.88 -29.72 -7.65
C ASN A 62 -7.62 -30.94 -8.60
N HIS A 63 -6.99 -30.74 -9.74
CA HIS A 63 -6.69 -31.75 -10.75
C HIS A 63 -5.30 -32.41 -10.58
N ASN A 64 -4.45 -31.94 -9.67
CA ASN A 64 -3.18 -32.60 -9.34
C ASN A 64 -2.94 -32.65 -7.83
N TYR A 65 -2.76 -33.86 -7.29
CA TYR A 65 -2.42 -34.08 -5.87
C TYR A 65 -1.09 -33.41 -5.46
N ASP A 66 -0.27 -33.01 -6.45
CA ASP A 66 1.01 -32.31 -6.29
C ASP A 66 0.98 -30.81 -6.69
N SER A 67 -0.16 -30.27 -7.16
CA SER A 67 -0.21 -28.85 -7.55
C SER A 67 -0.37 -27.96 -6.33
N LYS A 68 0.60 -27.06 -6.14
CA LYS A 68 0.51 -25.95 -5.19
C LYS A 68 -0.63 -25.01 -5.59
N ASP A 69 -1.28 -24.38 -4.60
CA ASP A 69 -2.25 -23.30 -4.85
C ASP A 69 -1.63 -22.27 -5.80
N LYS A 70 -2.35 -21.96 -6.88
CA LYS A 70 -2.03 -20.88 -7.82
C LYS A 70 -2.40 -19.54 -7.20
N ILE A 71 -1.63 -18.51 -7.54
CA ILE A 71 -1.86 -17.14 -7.08
C ILE A 71 -2.17 -16.26 -8.29
N TYR A 72 -3.22 -15.46 -8.16
CA TYR A 72 -3.65 -14.52 -9.18
C TYR A 72 -3.74 -13.11 -8.61
N ILE A 73 -3.25 -12.13 -9.36
CA ILE A 73 -3.49 -10.72 -9.05
C ILE A 73 -4.80 -10.31 -9.72
N SER A 74 -5.69 -9.68 -8.96
CA SER A 74 -7.03 -9.30 -9.39
C SER A 74 -7.24 -7.79 -9.25
N ASP A 75 -8.43 -7.33 -9.62
CA ASP A 75 -8.84 -5.91 -9.54
C ASP A 75 -7.89 -4.92 -10.24
N LEU A 76 -7.65 -5.18 -11.53
CA LEU A 76 -6.99 -4.24 -12.43
C LEU A 76 -7.91 -3.06 -12.84
N GLY A 77 -9.09 -2.95 -12.24
CA GLY A 77 -10.07 -1.91 -12.54
C GLY A 77 -9.59 -0.50 -12.22
N LEU A 78 -8.53 -0.37 -11.41
CA LEU A 78 -7.90 0.89 -11.03
C LEU A 78 -6.53 1.10 -11.67
N CYS A 79 -6.10 0.21 -12.57
CA CYS A 79 -4.88 0.44 -13.34
C CYS A 79 -4.96 1.77 -14.10
N GLN A 80 -3.87 2.56 -14.10
CA GLN A 80 -3.81 3.81 -14.89
C GLN A 80 -4.09 3.46 -16.36
N PRO A 81 -5.29 3.81 -16.89
CA PRO A 81 -5.80 5.18 -16.95
C PRO A 81 -7.10 5.47 -16.18
N VAL A 82 -7.62 4.53 -15.38
CA VAL A 82 -8.96 4.66 -14.75
C VAL A 82 -9.01 5.72 -13.63
N ARG A 83 -7.86 6.20 -13.12
CA ARG A 83 -7.82 7.25 -12.08
C ARG A 83 -8.35 8.62 -12.55
N SER A 84 -8.57 8.84 -13.84
CA SER A 84 -9.16 10.09 -14.36
C SER A 84 -10.51 10.46 -13.73
N PHE A 85 -11.20 9.51 -13.08
CA PHE A 85 -12.46 9.74 -12.36
C PHE A 85 -12.31 10.34 -10.95
N LEU A 86 -11.12 10.30 -10.33
CA LEU A 86 -10.90 10.87 -9.01
C LEU A 86 -10.67 12.38 -9.08
N LYS A 87 -11.16 13.14 -8.09
CA LYS A 87 -10.88 14.58 -8.03
C LYS A 87 -9.40 14.82 -7.74
N LYS A 88 -8.93 15.99 -8.15
CA LYS A 88 -7.60 16.49 -7.77
C LYS A 88 -7.53 16.46 -6.23
N TYR A 89 -6.53 15.77 -5.67
CA TYR A 89 -6.29 15.53 -4.23
C TYR A 89 -7.01 14.36 -3.56
N ASP A 90 -7.93 13.67 -4.25
CA ASP A 90 -8.56 12.47 -3.70
C ASP A 90 -7.52 11.36 -3.48
N ILE A 91 -7.61 10.74 -2.30
CA ILE A 91 -6.82 9.57 -1.91
C ILE A 91 -7.75 8.36 -1.89
N TYR A 92 -7.41 7.35 -2.69
CA TYR A 92 -8.16 6.09 -2.78
C TYR A 92 -7.21 4.92 -2.57
N GLY A 93 -7.62 3.98 -1.71
CA GLY A 93 -6.92 2.71 -1.50
C GLY A 93 -7.06 2.19 -0.07
N VAL A 94 -6.11 1.36 0.35
CA VAL A 94 -6.03 0.76 1.70
C VAL A 94 -4.82 1.31 2.44
N ILE A 95 -5.02 2.29 3.35
CA ILE A 95 -3.96 3.08 4.01
C ILE A 95 -2.67 2.30 4.36
N PRO A 96 -2.70 1.15 5.07
CA PRO A 96 -1.49 0.40 5.37
C PRO A 96 -0.61 -0.01 4.18
N PHE A 97 -1.21 -0.21 3.00
CA PHE A 97 -0.50 -0.61 1.78
C PHE A 97 -0.13 0.59 0.89
N MET A 98 -0.56 1.80 1.22
CA MET A 98 -0.33 2.99 0.41
C MET A 98 1.05 3.59 0.68
N ALA A 99 1.80 3.83 -0.39
CA ALA A 99 3.11 4.46 -0.28
C ALA A 99 3.00 5.92 0.23
N PRO A 100 3.97 6.42 1.02
CA PRO A 100 3.97 7.78 1.56
C PRO A 100 3.75 8.86 0.50
N GLU A 101 4.38 8.73 -0.67
CA GLU A 101 4.23 9.70 -1.75
C GLU A 101 2.82 9.72 -2.35
N VAL A 102 2.12 8.59 -2.34
CA VAL A 102 0.74 8.47 -2.81
C VAL A 102 -0.22 9.12 -1.82
N LEU A 103 -0.03 8.89 -0.51
CA LEU A 103 -0.79 9.56 0.55
C LEU A 103 -0.63 11.09 0.48
N ARG A 104 0.57 11.56 0.14
CA ARG A 104 0.88 12.98 -0.11
C ARG A 104 0.34 13.52 -1.45
N GLY A 105 -0.41 12.72 -2.20
CA GLY A 105 -1.09 13.14 -3.43
C GLY A 105 -0.23 13.08 -4.69
N LYS A 106 0.96 12.46 -4.65
CA LYS A 106 1.72 12.17 -5.88
C LYS A 106 1.06 11.02 -6.65
N SER A 107 1.39 10.94 -7.94
CA SER A 107 0.89 9.89 -8.81
C SER A 107 1.43 8.52 -8.38
N TYR A 108 0.62 7.47 -8.56
CA TYR A 108 1.12 6.10 -8.45
C TYR A 108 2.23 5.86 -9.48
N THR A 109 3.19 5.04 -9.08
CA THR A 109 4.33 4.60 -9.90
C THR A 109 4.51 3.09 -9.71
N PRO A 110 5.30 2.41 -10.56
CA PRO A 110 5.71 1.03 -10.26
C PRO A 110 6.34 0.88 -8.85
N ALA A 111 7.04 1.91 -8.37
CA ALA A 111 7.65 1.93 -7.04
C ALA A 111 6.63 2.02 -5.89
N SER A 112 5.42 2.54 -6.11
CA SER A 112 4.36 2.50 -5.10
C SER A 112 3.75 1.10 -4.97
N ASP A 113 3.60 0.34 -6.06
CA ASP A 113 3.17 -1.06 -5.96
C ASP A 113 4.22 -1.92 -5.22
N ILE A 114 5.52 -1.61 -5.39
CA ILE A 114 6.61 -2.25 -4.64
C ILE A 114 6.54 -1.96 -3.14
N TYR A 115 6.16 -0.74 -2.75
CA TYR A 115 5.88 -0.43 -1.36
C TYR A 115 4.75 -1.32 -0.85
N SER A 116 3.66 -1.45 -1.58
CA SER A 116 2.54 -2.31 -1.17
C SER A 116 2.94 -3.79 -1.09
N PHE A 117 3.77 -4.28 -2.02
CA PHE A 117 4.34 -5.63 -1.97
C PHE A 117 5.14 -5.88 -0.68
N SER A 118 5.86 -4.88 -0.18
CA SER A 118 6.60 -5.01 1.08
C SER A 118 5.70 -5.20 2.31
N MET A 119 4.47 -4.66 2.27
CA MET A 119 3.49 -4.86 3.33
C MET A 119 2.96 -6.29 3.31
N ILE A 120 2.75 -6.84 2.12
CA ILE A 120 2.45 -8.27 1.93
C ILE A 120 3.62 -9.13 2.43
N MET A 121 4.87 -8.75 2.12
CA MET A 121 6.03 -9.43 2.69
C MET A 121 6.01 -9.40 4.23
N TRP A 122 5.61 -8.30 4.84
CA TRP A 122 5.50 -8.20 6.29
C TRP A 122 4.37 -9.10 6.85
N GLU A 123 3.22 -9.18 6.18
CA GLU A 123 2.11 -10.05 6.59
C GLU A 123 2.51 -11.53 6.62
N PHE A 124 3.38 -11.96 5.72
CA PHE A 124 3.90 -13.34 5.69
C PHE A 124 4.75 -13.68 6.91
N THR A 125 5.27 -12.68 7.63
CA THR A 125 6.08 -12.85 8.84
C THR A 125 5.30 -12.58 10.12
N SER A 126 4.27 -11.73 10.09
CA SER A 126 3.48 -11.38 11.28
C SER A 126 2.24 -12.26 11.44
N GLY A 127 1.66 -12.68 10.31
CA GLY A 127 0.37 -13.39 10.28
C GLY A 127 -0.85 -12.55 10.55
N ILE A 128 -0.67 -11.24 10.58
CA ILE A 128 -1.72 -10.27 10.78
C ILE A 128 -1.54 -9.15 9.76
N PRO A 129 -2.62 -8.45 9.39
CA PRO A 129 -2.49 -7.30 8.51
C PRO A 129 -1.67 -6.15 9.15
N PRO A 130 -0.97 -5.33 8.35
CA PRO A 130 -0.19 -4.20 8.83
C PRO A 130 -1.04 -3.20 9.60
N PHE A 131 -0.46 -2.64 10.67
CA PHE A 131 -1.10 -1.63 11.54
C PHE A 131 -2.45 -2.05 12.15
N ASN A 132 -2.66 -3.35 12.39
CA ASN A 132 -3.93 -3.89 12.92
C ASN A 132 -4.36 -3.36 14.30
N ASN A 133 -3.45 -2.71 15.02
CA ASN A 133 -3.59 -2.29 16.40
C ASN A 133 -4.10 -0.85 16.57
N ARG A 134 -4.33 -0.11 15.47
CA ARG A 134 -4.81 1.27 15.50
C ARG A 134 -5.82 1.57 14.40
N ALA A 135 -6.45 2.74 14.47
CA ALA A 135 -7.38 3.20 13.44
C ALA A 135 -6.67 3.46 12.11
N HIS A 136 -7.37 3.21 11.00
CA HIS A 136 -6.90 3.54 9.65
C HIS A 136 -7.48 4.90 9.22
N ASP A 137 -6.93 5.96 9.80
CA ASP A 137 -7.35 7.34 9.65
C ASP A 137 -6.19 8.25 9.21
N ILE A 138 -6.42 9.56 9.23
CA ILE A 138 -5.40 10.56 8.91
C ILE A 138 -4.16 10.43 9.79
N GLN A 139 -4.31 10.06 11.07
CA GLN A 139 -3.18 9.93 11.99
C GLN A 139 -2.24 8.81 11.58
N LEU A 140 -2.77 7.65 11.19
CA LEU A 140 -1.93 6.59 10.62
C LEU A 140 -1.23 7.05 9.34
N SER A 141 -1.93 7.78 8.47
CA SER A 141 -1.37 8.27 7.21
C SER A 141 -0.24 9.29 7.42
N LEU A 142 -0.38 10.18 8.41
CA LEU A 142 0.67 11.10 8.86
C LEU A 142 1.87 10.33 9.40
N SER A 143 1.64 9.32 10.25
CA SER A 143 2.75 8.55 10.82
C SER A 143 3.52 7.76 9.74
N ILE A 144 2.82 7.16 8.77
CA ILE A 144 3.45 6.50 7.61
C ILE A 144 4.30 7.48 6.80
N CYS A 145 3.78 8.69 6.55
CA CYS A 145 4.50 9.77 5.88
C CYS A 145 5.75 10.21 6.68
N ASN A 146 5.68 10.19 8.00
CA ASN A 146 6.81 10.47 8.90
C ASN A 146 7.77 9.28 9.07
N GLY A 147 7.59 8.21 8.29
CA GLY A 147 8.51 7.07 8.24
C GLY A 147 8.14 5.91 9.17
N GLU A 148 6.97 5.92 9.83
CA GLU A 148 6.50 4.77 10.59
C GLU A 148 6.35 3.55 9.67
N ARG A 149 6.82 2.40 10.15
CA ARG A 149 6.67 1.09 9.49
C ARG A 149 6.27 0.06 10.55
N PRO A 150 5.61 -1.04 10.16
CA PRO A 150 5.32 -2.12 11.08
C PRO A 150 6.59 -2.70 11.73
N GLU A 151 6.47 -3.14 12.99
CA GLU A 151 7.58 -3.72 13.75
C GLU A 151 8.09 -5.01 13.09
N ILE A 152 9.41 -5.17 13.02
CA ILE A 152 10.00 -6.39 12.45
C ILE A 152 9.82 -7.55 13.42
N ILE A 153 9.21 -8.63 12.93
CA ILE A 153 8.98 -9.84 13.72
C ILE A 153 10.30 -10.53 14.04
N GLU A 154 10.50 -10.84 15.32
CA GLU A 154 11.67 -11.58 15.80
C GLU A 154 11.82 -12.92 15.05
N ASN A 155 13.07 -13.32 14.82
CA ASN A 155 13.42 -14.54 14.08
C ASN A 155 13.05 -14.54 12.59
N THR A 156 12.65 -13.40 12.01
CA THR A 156 12.58 -13.25 10.55
C THR A 156 14.02 -13.27 9.96
N PRO A 157 14.31 -14.08 8.93
CA PRO A 157 15.58 -14.07 8.21
C PRO A 157 16.03 -12.66 7.84
N GLN A 158 17.29 -12.33 8.11
CA GLN A 158 17.81 -10.98 7.93
C GLN A 158 17.85 -10.57 6.45
N CYS A 159 18.17 -11.49 5.55
CA CYS A 159 18.13 -11.26 4.11
C CYS A 159 16.71 -10.89 3.62
N TYR A 160 15.68 -11.49 4.20
CA TYR A 160 14.28 -11.16 3.94
C TYR A 160 13.93 -9.76 4.47
N VAL A 161 14.30 -9.46 5.72
CA VAL A 161 14.12 -8.13 6.32
C VAL A 161 14.80 -7.06 5.47
N ASN A 162 16.01 -7.33 4.98
CA ASN A 162 16.76 -6.39 4.14
C ASN A 162 16.05 -6.11 2.81
N LEU A 163 15.53 -7.14 2.13
CA LEU A 163 14.77 -6.96 0.89
C LEU A 163 13.45 -6.21 1.14
N MET A 164 12.69 -6.61 2.17
CA MET A 164 11.46 -5.94 2.58
C MET A 164 11.71 -4.45 2.88
N LYS A 165 12.80 -4.15 3.61
CA LYS A 165 13.19 -2.78 3.92
C LYS A 165 13.59 -1.94 2.71
N LYS A 166 14.22 -2.56 1.71
CA LYS A 166 14.48 -1.90 0.42
C LYS A 166 13.17 -1.59 -0.31
N CYS A 167 12.19 -2.49 -0.26
CA CYS A 167 10.90 -2.31 -0.94
C CYS A 167 10.02 -1.22 -0.30
N TRP A 168 10.06 -1.00 1.03
CA TRP A 168 9.33 0.10 1.68
C TRP A 168 10.14 1.37 1.93
N ASN A 169 11.25 1.57 1.20
CA ASN A 169 12.10 2.75 1.39
C ASN A 169 11.27 4.03 1.27
N GLU A 170 11.55 5.04 2.10
CA GLU A 170 10.85 6.33 2.04
C GLU A 170 11.01 7.00 0.68
N ASP A 171 12.22 6.92 0.11
CA ASP A 171 12.50 7.41 -1.23
C ASP A 171 12.07 6.36 -2.28
N PRO A 172 11.05 6.64 -3.11
CA PRO A 172 10.59 5.70 -4.13
C PRO A 172 11.67 5.35 -5.16
N LEU A 173 12.67 6.23 -5.39
CA LEU A 173 13.77 5.97 -6.31
C LEU A 173 14.77 4.93 -5.79
N LYS A 174 14.77 4.67 -4.48
CA LYS A 174 15.61 3.65 -3.85
C LYS A 174 14.93 2.29 -3.77
N ARG A 175 13.65 2.20 -4.16
CA ARG A 175 12.92 0.93 -4.19
C ARG A 175 13.32 0.15 -5.45
N PRO A 176 13.65 -1.14 -5.34
CA PRO A 176 14.03 -1.96 -6.48
C PRO A 176 12.83 -2.18 -7.42
N PRO A 177 13.04 -2.29 -8.73
CA PRO A 177 11.99 -2.70 -9.66
C PRO A 177 11.57 -4.15 -9.41
N THR A 178 10.34 -4.51 -9.81
CA THR A 178 9.77 -5.87 -9.66
C THR A 178 10.68 -6.96 -10.19
N LEU A 179 11.33 -6.74 -11.34
CA LEU A 179 12.25 -7.70 -11.93
C LEU A 179 13.47 -8.00 -11.04
N GLU A 180 13.98 -7.00 -10.31
CA GLU A 180 15.10 -7.20 -9.39
C GLU A 180 14.65 -7.98 -8.15
N VAL A 181 13.52 -7.59 -7.56
CA VAL A 181 12.92 -8.30 -6.41
C VAL A 181 12.64 -9.76 -6.77
N LYS A 182 12.04 -10.00 -7.94
CA LYS A 182 11.80 -11.33 -8.48
C LYS A 182 13.08 -12.16 -8.56
N LYS A 183 14.16 -11.60 -9.13
CA LYS A 183 15.46 -12.30 -9.24
C LYS A 183 16.07 -12.63 -7.87
N VAL A 184 15.93 -11.74 -6.89
CA VAL A 184 16.42 -12.01 -5.52
C VAL A 184 15.68 -13.21 -4.92
N ILE A 185 14.36 -13.23 -5.01
CA ILE A 185 13.53 -14.32 -4.48
C ILE A 185 13.78 -15.63 -5.26
N ASP A 186 13.88 -15.56 -6.59
CA ASP A 186 14.23 -16.69 -7.48
C ASP A 186 15.51 -17.40 -7.03
N ASN A 187 16.54 -16.60 -6.73
CA ASN A 187 17.84 -17.11 -6.27
C ASN A 187 17.75 -17.82 -4.92
N TRP A 188 16.89 -17.37 -4.00
CA TRP A 188 16.67 -18.03 -2.71
C TRP A 188 15.97 -19.39 -2.87
N ILE A 189 15.12 -19.54 -3.89
CA ILE A 189 14.32 -20.74 -4.13
C ILE A 189 15.10 -21.78 -4.95
N PHE A 190 15.51 -21.40 -6.17
CA PHE A 190 15.96 -22.36 -7.18
C PHE A 190 17.45 -22.64 -7.11
N ARG A 191 18.21 -21.88 -6.31
CA ARG A 191 19.63 -22.08 -6.02
C ARG A 191 20.43 -22.40 -7.29
N PRO A 192 20.89 -21.39 -8.05
CA PRO A 192 21.67 -21.65 -9.26
C PRO A 192 22.81 -22.64 -8.94
N TYR A 193 23.13 -23.54 -9.88
CA TYR A 193 24.10 -24.63 -9.68
C TYR A 193 25.26 -24.20 -8.77
N LEU A 194 25.37 -24.85 -7.60
CA LEU A 194 26.14 -24.41 -6.41
C LEU A 194 27.60 -24.00 -6.69
N ASN A 195 28.17 -24.46 -7.80
CA ASN A 195 29.54 -24.21 -8.23
C ASN A 195 29.79 -22.75 -8.69
N LYS A 196 28.76 -21.90 -8.75
CA LYS A 196 28.84 -20.46 -9.13
C LYS A 196 28.16 -19.50 -8.14
N VAL A 197 27.81 -19.97 -6.93
CA VAL A 197 27.01 -19.18 -5.98
C VAL A 197 27.90 -18.33 -5.06
N SER A 198 27.56 -17.05 -4.88
CA SER A 198 28.26 -16.16 -3.95
C SER A 198 28.10 -16.62 -2.49
N GLU A 199 29.10 -16.35 -1.64
CA GLU A 199 29.00 -16.65 -0.21
C GLU A 199 27.80 -15.95 0.46
N GLU A 200 27.43 -14.76 -0.03
CA GLU A 200 26.22 -14.05 0.41
C GLU A 200 24.95 -14.86 0.14
N LEU A 201 24.78 -15.42 -1.06
CA LEU A 201 23.59 -16.21 -1.37
C LEU A 201 23.56 -17.52 -0.55
N LYS A 202 24.71 -18.15 -0.28
CA LYS A 202 24.79 -19.30 0.63
C LYS A 202 24.35 -18.93 2.05
N SER A 203 24.81 -17.78 2.56
CA SER A 203 24.40 -17.26 3.87
C SER A 203 22.90 -17.01 3.92
N ASN A 204 22.34 -16.33 2.92
CA ASN A 204 20.91 -16.07 2.82
C ASN A 204 20.08 -17.37 2.87
N ILE A 205 20.50 -18.39 2.10
CA ILE A 205 19.84 -19.70 2.09
C ILE A 205 19.88 -20.36 3.47
N MET A 206 21.01 -20.26 4.19
CA MET A 206 21.15 -20.83 5.54
C MET A 206 20.26 -20.11 6.56
N GLU A 207 20.03 -18.80 6.43
CA GLU A 207 19.09 -18.08 7.29
C GLU A 207 17.67 -18.67 7.19
N PHE A 208 17.19 -18.98 5.98
CA PHE A 208 15.87 -19.59 5.80
C PHE A 208 15.80 -21.04 6.32
N ILE A 209 16.88 -21.81 6.20
CA ILE A 209 16.94 -23.19 6.71
C ILE A 209 16.90 -23.23 8.23
N ASN A 210 17.58 -22.27 8.88
CA ASN A 210 17.70 -22.22 10.34
C ASN A 210 16.56 -21.44 11.01
N ALA A 211 15.75 -20.70 10.25
CA ALA A 211 14.64 -19.95 10.78
C ALA A 211 13.51 -20.88 11.26
N PRO A 212 12.80 -20.53 12.35
CA PRO A 212 11.72 -21.34 12.89
C PRO A 212 10.56 -21.46 11.89
N ILE A 213 9.84 -22.57 11.98
CA ILE A 213 8.57 -22.78 11.26
C ILE A 213 7.46 -22.11 12.06
N GLY A 214 6.61 -21.33 11.37
CA GLY A 214 5.57 -20.54 12.02
C GLY A 214 6.07 -19.19 12.54
N CYS A 215 5.11 -18.32 12.88
CA CYS A 215 5.40 -17.02 13.47
C CYS A 215 5.05 -17.05 14.96
N ASN A 216 5.84 -16.37 15.79
CA ASN A 216 5.40 -16.01 17.14
C ASN A 216 4.15 -15.14 16.97
N LYS A 217 2.95 -15.72 17.13
CA LYS A 217 1.69 -14.99 16.92
C LYS A 217 1.73 -13.73 17.78
N LEU A 218 1.79 -12.56 17.13
CA LEU A 218 1.46 -11.32 17.77
C LEU A 218 -0.02 -11.42 18.16
N ALA A 219 -0.28 -11.70 19.42
CA ALA A 219 -1.63 -11.70 19.97
C ALA A 219 -2.11 -10.25 20.14
N THR A 220 -2.18 -9.48 19.05
CA THR A 220 -2.74 -8.14 19.06
C THR A 220 -4.21 -8.21 18.67
N LYS A 221 -5.07 -7.78 19.59
CA LYS A 221 -6.49 -7.59 19.30
C LYS A 221 -6.61 -6.51 18.24
N SER A 222 -7.30 -6.83 17.13
CA SER A 222 -7.52 -5.85 16.07
C SER A 222 -8.33 -4.66 16.58
N HIS A 223 -7.90 -3.46 16.21
CA HIS A 223 -8.58 -2.22 16.55
C HIS A 223 -9.90 -2.11 15.76
N PRO A 224 -11.01 -1.69 16.37
CA PRO A 224 -12.34 -1.71 15.71
C PRO A 224 -12.45 -0.78 14.50
N LYS A 225 -11.56 0.20 14.37
CA LYS A 225 -11.51 1.17 13.24
C LYS A 225 -10.47 0.81 12.17
N VAL A 226 -10.02 -0.44 12.09
CA VAL A 226 -9.22 -0.89 10.94
C VAL A 226 -10.12 -1.02 9.71
N CYS A 227 -9.56 -0.75 8.53
CA CYS A 227 -10.24 -0.95 7.26
C CYS A 227 -9.25 -1.42 6.20
N TYR A 228 -9.40 -2.68 5.77
CA TYR A 228 -8.56 -3.37 4.79
C TYR A 228 -9.27 -3.53 3.44
N THR A 229 -10.23 -2.67 3.15
CA THR A 229 -10.95 -2.63 1.88
C THR A 229 -10.73 -1.26 1.25
N SER A 230 -10.57 -1.26 -0.07
CA SER A 230 -10.34 -0.06 -0.85
C SER A 230 -11.49 0.91 -0.71
N ARG A 231 -11.16 2.19 -0.46
CA ARG A 231 -12.16 3.25 -0.29
C ARG A 231 -11.54 4.61 -0.64
N LEU A 232 -12.41 5.55 -0.97
CA LEU A 232 -12.07 6.97 -0.91
C LEU A 232 -11.91 7.36 0.56
N LEU A 233 -10.78 7.99 0.91
CA LEU A 233 -10.54 8.45 2.28
C LEU A 233 -11.40 9.68 2.60
N ASP A 234 -11.68 9.89 3.89
CA ASP A 234 -12.46 11.00 4.42
C ASP A 234 -11.68 12.33 4.48
N PHE A 235 -10.36 12.27 4.29
CA PHE A 235 -9.46 13.41 4.11
C PHE A 235 -8.78 13.34 2.74
N ASN A 236 -8.20 14.46 2.31
CA ASN A 236 -7.50 14.57 1.03
C ASN A 236 -6.00 14.87 1.23
N SER A 237 -5.22 14.79 0.16
CA SER A 237 -3.77 15.00 0.26
C SER A 237 -3.36 16.42 0.62
N LYS A 238 -4.21 17.43 0.37
CA LYS A 238 -3.91 18.81 0.73
C LYS A 238 -3.95 18.99 2.25
N GLU A 239 -5.03 18.53 2.88
CA GLU A 239 -5.18 18.52 4.34
C GLU A 239 -4.02 17.78 5.02
N LEU A 240 -3.67 16.59 4.53
CA LEU A 240 -2.56 15.80 5.07
C LEU A 240 -1.22 16.55 4.96
N ASN A 241 -0.93 17.19 3.83
CA ASN A 241 0.32 17.94 3.63
C ASN A 241 0.37 19.21 4.50
N GLU A 242 -0.75 19.92 4.68
CA GLU A 242 -0.83 21.10 5.55
C GLU A 242 -0.47 20.74 7.01
N ILE A 243 -0.93 19.59 7.51
CA ILE A 243 -0.58 19.11 8.85
C ILE A 243 0.91 18.79 8.94
N LEU A 244 1.46 18.03 7.97
CA LEU A 244 2.88 17.67 7.95
C LEU A 244 3.78 18.91 7.95
N GLU A 245 3.48 19.91 7.12
CA GLU A 245 4.22 21.16 7.07
C GLU A 245 4.14 21.89 8.43
N SER A 246 2.98 21.92 9.07
CA SER A 246 2.81 22.57 10.39
C SER A 246 3.60 21.89 11.52
N GLU A 247 3.72 20.56 11.50
CA GLU A 247 4.52 19.81 12.47
C GLU A 247 6.02 20.05 12.27
N ASP A 248 6.47 20.11 11.01
CA ASP A 248 7.86 20.44 10.67
C ASP A 248 8.24 21.85 11.15
N PHE A 249 7.36 22.84 10.97
CA PHE A 249 7.58 24.19 11.49
C PHE A 249 7.70 24.22 13.02
N ASN A 250 6.84 23.51 13.74
CA ASN A 250 6.90 23.45 15.20
C ASN A 250 8.17 22.76 15.70
N ASN A 251 8.61 21.69 15.04
CA ASN A 251 9.85 21.01 15.37
C ASN A 251 11.09 21.89 15.10
N CYS A 252 11.08 22.68 14.02
CA CYS A 252 12.14 23.66 13.74
C CYS A 252 12.21 24.77 14.80
N ILE A 253 11.07 25.29 15.26
CA ILE A 253 11.02 26.34 16.30
C ILE A 253 11.51 25.79 17.65
N VAL A 254 11.15 24.56 18.01
CA VAL A 254 11.63 23.93 19.25
C VAL A 254 13.14 23.62 19.19
N GLY A 255 13.66 23.23 18.03
CA GLY A 255 15.10 23.03 17.80
C GLY A 255 15.96 24.29 17.92
N ASP A 256 15.36 25.48 17.68
CA ASP A 256 16.05 26.78 17.70
C ASP A 256 15.75 27.62 18.95
N SER A 257 15.04 27.06 19.93
CA SER A 257 14.66 27.76 21.18
C SER A 257 15.80 27.84 22.22
N ARG A 258 16.96 28.32 21.76
CA ARG A 258 17.80 29.26 22.52
C ARG A 258 17.79 30.64 21.86
N SER A 259 16.63 31.22 21.60
CA SER A 259 16.35 32.66 21.81
C SER A 259 15.07 33.12 21.11
N LEU A 260 14.42 34.09 21.75
CA LEU A 260 13.37 35.01 21.28
C LEU A 260 11.93 34.49 21.46
N ASP A 261 10.94 35.26 21.88
CA ASP A 261 10.75 36.51 22.64
C ASP A 261 9.22 36.59 22.85
N GLU A 262 8.73 37.22 23.92
CA GLU A 262 7.30 37.24 24.32
C GLU A 262 6.34 37.86 23.27
N ASN A 263 6.87 38.45 22.19
CA ASN A 263 6.06 39.06 21.12
C ASN A 263 5.44 38.06 20.13
N THR A 264 5.98 36.85 19.96
CA THR A 264 5.44 35.87 19.00
C THR A 264 4.10 35.30 19.47
N SER A 265 3.94 35.10 20.79
CA SER A 265 2.69 34.61 21.40
C SER A 265 1.54 35.61 21.31
N LYS A 266 1.83 36.92 21.29
CA LYS A 266 0.79 37.96 21.10
C LYS A 266 0.23 37.97 19.68
N LYS A 267 1.07 37.69 18.67
CA LYS A 267 0.65 37.70 17.27
C LYS A 267 -0.21 36.49 16.88
N LEU A 268 -0.02 35.36 17.55
CA LEU A 268 -0.85 34.15 17.41
C LEU A 268 -2.26 34.34 17.97
N ASN A 269 -2.40 35.06 19.09
CA ASN A 269 -3.71 35.32 19.69
C ASN A 269 -4.54 36.33 18.87
N GLU A 270 -3.91 37.30 18.21
CA GLU A 270 -4.61 38.24 17.31
C GLU A 270 -5.15 37.57 16.02
N ILE A 271 -4.59 36.43 15.60
CA ILE A 271 -5.08 35.67 14.43
C ILE A 271 -6.29 34.81 14.83
N LEU A 272 -6.27 34.19 16.01
CA LEU A 272 -7.35 33.34 16.50
C LEU A 272 -8.62 34.14 16.88
N GLU A 273 -8.50 35.40 17.27
CA GLU A 273 -9.66 36.24 17.60
C GLU A 273 -10.35 36.90 16.39
N ASN A 274 -9.78 36.84 15.19
CA ASN A 274 -10.34 37.48 13.99
C ASN A 274 -11.18 36.56 13.09
N GLU A 275 -11.12 35.23 13.23
CA GLU A 275 -11.87 34.30 12.36
C GLU A 275 -13.29 33.96 12.87
N ASP A 276 -13.65 34.33 14.11
CA ASP A 276 -14.96 34.01 14.69
C ASP A 276 -16.04 35.11 14.52
N SER A 277 -15.82 36.12 13.66
CA SER A 277 -16.83 37.18 13.47
C SER A 277 -16.95 37.76 12.07
N GLN A 278 -17.12 36.94 11.03
CA GLN A 278 -17.93 37.28 9.85
C GLN A 278 -17.97 36.15 8.83
N THR A 279 -19.06 35.36 8.82
CA THR A 279 -19.85 34.98 7.63
C THR A 279 -20.93 33.96 7.99
N SER A 280 -21.95 34.46 8.68
CA SER A 280 -23.30 33.94 8.49
C SER A 280 -24.05 34.92 7.58
N VAL A 281 -25.03 34.41 6.82
CA VAL A 281 -26.00 35.16 5.98
C VAL A 281 -25.58 35.43 4.53
N LYS A 282 -25.72 34.42 3.66
CA LYS A 282 -26.59 34.44 2.45
C LYS A 282 -26.25 33.28 1.51
N ALA A 283 -27.06 32.24 1.53
CA ALA A 283 -27.31 31.40 0.36
C ALA A 283 -28.67 30.72 0.54
N ASN A 284 -29.73 31.41 0.12
CA ASN A 284 -30.99 30.78 -0.22
C ASN A 284 -31.63 31.54 -1.40
N GLU A 285 -32.08 30.73 -2.36
CA GLU A 285 -33.08 30.93 -3.41
C GLU A 285 -32.69 31.35 -4.85
N MET A 286 -33.20 30.49 -5.76
CA MET A 286 -33.51 30.62 -7.20
C MET A 286 -32.31 30.58 -8.18
N LEU A 287 -32.25 29.66 -9.15
CA LEU A 287 -33.29 29.36 -10.14
C LEU A 287 -33.29 27.89 -10.61
N LEU A 288 -34.50 27.36 -10.75
CA LEU A 288 -34.87 26.28 -11.65
C LEU A 288 -34.61 26.70 -13.11
N SER A 289 -33.93 25.86 -13.87
CA SER A 289 -34.31 25.62 -15.26
C SER A 289 -33.96 24.19 -15.65
N GLU A 290 -35.00 23.44 -15.96
CA GLU A 290 -34.95 22.20 -16.73
C GLU A 290 -34.28 22.43 -18.10
N ASP A 291 -33.96 21.34 -18.77
CA ASP A 291 -33.32 21.23 -20.09
C ASP A 291 -31.79 21.32 -20.13
N LEU A 292 -31.13 20.22 -19.76
CA LEU A 292 -29.93 19.78 -20.50
C LEU A 292 -29.70 18.25 -20.46
N ASN A 293 -30.76 17.45 -20.31
CA ASN A 293 -30.64 16.00 -20.19
C ASN A 293 -30.76 15.22 -21.51
N ASP A 294 -30.89 15.89 -22.67
CA ASP A 294 -31.08 15.23 -23.97
C ASP A 294 -29.90 15.37 -24.96
N CYS A 295 -28.84 16.11 -24.63
CA CYS A 295 -27.69 16.27 -25.55
C CYS A 295 -26.57 15.24 -25.37
N ILE A 296 -26.52 14.48 -24.26
CA ILE A 296 -25.42 13.52 -24.01
C ILE A 296 -25.74 12.12 -24.59
N ILE A 297 -27.01 11.81 -24.87
CA ILE A 297 -27.41 10.50 -25.39
C ILE A 297 -27.23 10.39 -26.92
N TYR A 298 -27.17 11.50 -27.66
CA TYR A 298 -27.05 11.48 -29.12
C TYR A 298 -25.61 11.38 -29.67
N GLU A 299 -24.57 11.70 -28.89
CA GLU A 299 -23.18 11.53 -29.34
C GLU A 299 -22.62 10.13 -29.08
N ALA A 300 -23.17 9.37 -28.12
CA ALA A 300 -22.72 8.01 -27.83
C ALA A 300 -23.11 6.97 -28.90
N ILE A 301 -24.09 7.27 -29.77
CA ILE A 301 -24.56 6.35 -30.82
C ILE A 301 -23.77 6.53 -32.14
N ARG A 302 -23.00 7.61 -32.30
CA ARG A 302 -22.30 7.91 -33.57
C ARG A 302 -20.89 7.32 -33.69
N LEU A 303 -20.35 6.71 -32.63
CA LEU A 303 -18.98 6.17 -32.61
C LEU A 303 -18.88 4.64 -32.78
N PHE A 304 -19.98 3.94 -33.07
CA PHE A 304 -19.98 2.48 -33.32
C PHE A 304 -20.44 2.03 -34.71
N LYS A 305 -20.31 2.91 -35.71
CA LYS A 305 -20.35 2.49 -37.12
C LYS A 305 -19.28 3.25 -37.90
N HIS A 306 -18.08 2.68 -37.96
CA HIS A 306 -17.32 2.37 -39.18
C HIS A 306 -16.04 1.62 -38.82
#